data_AF-A0A090X448-F1
#
_entry.id   AF-A0A090X448-F1
#
_cell.length_a   1.000
_cell.length_b   1.000
_cell.length_c   1.000
_cell.angle_alpha   90.00
_cell.angle_beta   90.00
_cell.angle_gamma   90.00
#
_symmetry.space_group_name_H-M   'P 1'
#
loop_
_entity.id
_entity.type
_entity.pdbx_description
1 polymer ?
#
loop_
_entity_poly.entity_id
_entity_poly.type
_entity_poly.pdbx_seq_one_letter_code
_entity_poly.pdbx_strand_id
1 'polypeptide(L)' 'MLRVIEKRQYEKHFKSKLSDADSENSETQLWLDFALACDYISKEKRQELQYKSEEIGKLINYMMKNPEKFN' A
#
# COMPACT_ATOMS: atom_id res chain seq x y z
N MET A 1 29.20 6.61 15.91
CA MET A 1 28.48 7.69 15.17
C MET A 1 27.92 7.20 13.82
N LEU A 2 28.63 6.35 13.06
CA LEU A 2 28.20 5.90 11.72
C LEU A 2 26.88 5.09 11.68
N ARG A 3 26.63 4.17 12.63
CA ARG A 3 25.42 3.31 12.61
C ARG A 3 24.08 4.05 12.74
N VAL A 4 24.06 5.25 13.31
CA VAL A 4 22.82 6.02 13.52
C VAL A 4 22.34 6.67 12.22
N ILE A 5 23.27 7.03 11.34
CA ILE A 5 22.96 7.69 10.07
C ILE A 5 22.38 6.66 9.08
N GLU A 6 22.98 5.47 8.98
CA GLU A 6 22.48 4.38 8.13
C GLU A 6 21.07 3.94 8.53
N LYS A 7 20.81 3.73 9.83
CA LYS A 7 19.45 3.40 10.32
C LYS A 7 18.41 4.48 9.99
N ARG A 8 18.75 5.76 10.15
CA ARG A 8 17.84 6.87 9.85
C ARG A 8 17.57 7.03 8.36
N GLN A 9 18.55 6.76 7.50
CA GLN A 9 18.35 6.77 6.05
C GLN A 9 17.51 5.58 5.60
N TYR A 10 17.80 4.38 6.11
CA TYR A 10 17.03 3.17 5.81
C TYR A 10 15.55 3.33 6.19
N GLU A 11 15.25 3.87 7.39
CA GLU A 11 13.87 4.13 7.80
C GLU A 11 13.14 5.13 6.89
N LYS A 12 13.83 6.18 6.43
CA LYS A 12 13.26 7.15 5.48
C LYS A 12 13.01 6.51 4.11
N HIS A 13 13.96 5.72 3.60
CA HIS A 13 13.79 5.00 2.34
C HIS A 13 12.67 3.96 2.42
N PHE A 14 12.59 3.24 3.54
CA PHE A 14 11.51 2.28 3.81
C PHE A 14 10.15 2.95 3.81
N LYS A 15 9.98 4.06 4.55
CA LYS A 15 8.73 4.84 4.55
C LYS A 15 8.38 5.42 3.17
N SER A 16 9.38 5.89 2.41
CA SER A 16 9.17 6.37 1.04
C SER A 16 8.58 5.28 0.15
N LYS A 17 9.14 4.06 0.21
CA LYS A 17 8.63 2.93 -0.58
C LYS A 17 7.23 2.48 -0.18
N LEU A 18 6.91 2.54 1.11
CA LEU A 18 5.55 2.28 1.57
C LEU A 18 4.55 3.36 1.13
N SER A 19 4.98 4.62 1.05
CA SER A 19 4.15 5.71 0.51
C SER A 19 3.88 5.54 -0.97
N ASP A 20 4.87 5.11 -1.75
CA ASP A 20 4.70 4.77 -3.17
C ASP A 20 3.66 3.64 -3.29
N ALA A 21 3.81 2.57 -2.50
CA ALA A 21 2.88 1.43 -2.50
C ALA A 21 1.45 1.80 -2.07
N ASP A 22 1.26 2.70 -1.11
CA ASP A 22 -0.07 3.18 -0.69
C ASP A 22 -0.77 3.96 -1.82
N SER A 23 0.02 4.73 -2.58
CA SER A 23 -0.45 5.46 -3.76
C SER A 23 -0.85 4.50 -4.88
N GLU A 24 0.00 3.52 -5.20
CA GLU A 24 -0.30 2.46 -6.19
C GLU A 24 -1.53 1.63 -5.80
N ASN A 25 -1.73 1.35 -4.50
CA ASN A 25 -2.91 0.66 -4.00
C ASN A 25 -4.19 1.50 -4.19
N SER A 26 -4.11 2.82 -3.97
CA SER A 26 -5.22 3.74 -4.21
C SER A 26 -5.57 3.84 -5.69
N GLU A 27 -4.57 3.91 -6.58
CA GLU A 27 -4.76 3.85 -8.03
C GLU A 27 -5.40 2.53 -8.46
N THR A 28 -5.00 1.40 -7.85
CA THR A 28 -5.60 0.09 -8.14
C THR A 28 -7.10 0.08 -7.85
N GLN A 29 -7.55 0.68 -6.74
CA GLN A 29 -8.98 0.77 -6.41
C GLN A 29 -9.75 1.58 -7.46
N LEU A 30 -9.17 2.68 -7.94
CA LEU A 30 -9.74 3.46 -9.04
C LEU A 30 -9.88 2.62 -10.31
N TRP A 31 -8.88 1.79 -10.64
CA TRP A 31 -8.96 0.87 -11.78
C TRP A 31 -10.05 -0.18 -11.65
N LEU A 32 -10.38 -0.62 -10.42
CA LEU A 32 -11.52 -1.52 -10.20
C LEU A 32 -12.85 -0.84 -10.51
N ASP A 33 -12.98 0.45 -10.23
CA ASP A 33 -14.18 1.21 -10.56
C ASP A 33 -14.34 1.40 -12.07
N PHE A 34 -13.24 1.67 -12.79
CA PHE A 34 -13.24 1.69 -14.25
C PHE A 34 -13.58 0.32 -14.84
N ALA A 35 -13.00 -0.76 -14.31
CA ALA A 35 -13.27 -2.12 -14.79
C ALA A 35 -14.74 -2.51 -14.59
N LEU A 36 -15.36 -2.09 -13.47
CA LEU A 36 -16.78 -2.28 -13.22
C LEU A 36 -17.64 -1.43 -14.16
N ALA A 37 -17.29 -0.15 -14.36
CA ALA A 37 -18.04 0.77 -15.23
C ALA A 37 -18.03 0.34 -16.71
N CYS A 38 -16.99 -0.37 -17.13
CA CYS A 38 -16.86 -0.93 -18.47
C CYS A 38 -17.33 -2.40 -18.57
N ASP A 39 -18.01 -2.92 -17.53
CA ASP A 39 -18.52 -4.30 -17.47
C ASP A 39 -17.46 -5.41 -17.66
N TYR A 40 -16.18 -5.11 -17.40
CA TYR A 40 -15.10 -6.12 -17.46
C TYR A 40 -15.11 -7.07 -16.25
N ILE A 41 -15.66 -6.63 -15.13
CA ILE A 41 -15.80 -7.42 -13.90
C ILE A 41 -17.20 -7.26 -13.31
N SER A 42 -17.68 -8.29 -12.61
CA SER A 42 -18.95 -8.19 -11.88
C SER A 42 -18.81 -7.34 -10.62
N LYS A 43 -19.95 -6.89 -10.08
CA LYS A 43 -19.99 -6.13 -8.82
C LYS A 43 -19.42 -6.94 -7.65
N GLU A 44 -19.72 -8.24 -7.60
CA GLU A 44 -19.21 -9.16 -6.58
C GLU A 44 -17.68 -9.27 -6.69
N LYS A 45 -17.15 -9.37 -7.91
CA LYS A 45 -15.71 -9.41 -8.14
C LYS A 45 -15.03 -8.11 -7.76
N ARG A 46 -15.64 -6.97 -8.08
CA ARG A 46 -15.15 -5.64 -7.64
C ARG A 46 -15.09 -5.55 -6.13
N GLN A 47 -16.14 -5.98 -5.42
CA GLN A 47 -16.16 -5.98 -3.95
C GLN A 47 -15.09 -6.89 -3.32
N GLU A 48 -14.90 -8.10 -3.87
CA GLU A 48 -13.85 -9.02 -3.42
C GLU A 48 -12.45 -8.40 -3.57
N LEU A 49 -12.17 -7.78 -4.72
CA LEU A 49 -10.88 -7.15 -5.01
C LEU A 49 -10.67 -5.87 -4.18
N GLN A 50 -11.72 -5.07 -4.01
CA GLN A 50 -11.70 -3.89 -3.15
C GLN A 50 -11.33 -4.26 -1.71
N TYR A 51 -11.97 -5.29 -1.15
CA TYR A 51 -11.65 -5.78 0.21
C TYR A 51 -10.18 -6.18 0.33
N LYS A 52 -9.63 -6.90 -0.66
CA LYS A 52 -8.21 -7.28 -0.67
C LYS A 52 -7.27 -6.07 -0.72
N SER A 53 -7.61 -5.06 -1.52
CA SER A 53 -6.84 -3.81 -1.60
C SER A 53 -6.89 -3.02 -0.28
N GLU A 54 -8.02 -3.02 0.41
CA GLU A 54 -8.15 -2.40 1.73
C GLU A 54 -7.29 -3.12 2.80
N GLU A 55 -7.25 -4.45 2.78
CA GLU A 55 -6.38 -5.22 3.68
C GLU A 55 -4.90 -4.92 3.43
N ILE A 56 -4.48 -4.80 2.17
CA ILE A 56 -3.12 -4.38 1.81
C ILE A 56 -2.83 -2.97 2.34
N GLY A 57 -3.75 -2.02 2.15
CA GLY A 57 -3.62 -0.66 2.68
C GLY A 57 -3.47 -0.62 4.21
N LYS A 58 -4.19 -1.49 4.94
CA LYS A 58 -4.03 -1.63 6.41
C LYS A 58 -2.64 -2.13 6.77
N LEU A 59 -2.11 -3.11 6.04
CA LEU A 59 -0.76 -3.64 6.26
C LEU A 59 0.32 -2.58 5.98
N ILE A 60 0.21 -1.84 4.87
CA ILE A 60 1.13 -0.74 4.53
C ILE A 60 1.13 0.31 5.65
N ASN A 61 -0.05 0.75 6.06
CA ASN A 61 -0.20 1.71 7.16
C ASN A 61 0.40 1.19 8.48
N TYR A 62 0.22 -0.09 8.79
CA TYR A 62 0.81 -0.71 9.97
C TYR A 62 2.35 -0.70 9.90
N MET A 63 2.94 -1.04 8.75
CA MET A 63 4.38 -1.01 8.54
C MET A 63 4.95 0.41 8.63
N MET A 64 4.25 1.42 8.10
CA MET A 64 4.66 2.82 8.22
C MET A 64 4.67 3.33 9.67
N LYS A 65 3.73 2.85 10.50
CA LYS A 65 3.60 3.20 11.92
C LYS A 65 4.57 2.44 12.83
N ASN A 66 5.03 1.26 12.41
CA ASN A 66 5.91 0.39 13.20
C ASN A 66 7.18 -0.02 12.42
N PRO A 67 7.94 0.92 11.83
CA PRO A 67 9.07 0.60 10.96
C PRO A 67 10.17 -0.19 11.68
N GLU A 68 10.30 -0.05 12.99
CA GLU A 68 11.27 -0.76 13.82
C GLU A 68 11.06 -2.28 13.88
N LYS A 69 9.87 -2.78 13.53
CA LYS A 69 9.58 -4.22 13.45
C LYS A 69 10.04 -4.87 12.14
N PHE A 70 10.46 -4.07 11.17
CA PHE A 70 10.80 -4.48 9.80
C PHE A 70 12.22 -4.03 9.38
N ASN A 71 13.02 -3.54 10.35
CA ASN A 71 14.39 -3.03 10.19
C ASN A 71 15.45 -3.97 10.77
#